data_AF-G8LTH3-F1
#
_entry.id   AF-G8LTH3-F1
#
_cell.length_a   1.000
_cell.length_b   1.000
_cell.length_c   1.000
_cell.angle_alpha   90.00
_cell.angle_beta   90.00
_cell.angle_gamma   90.00
#
_symmetry.space_group_name_H-M   'P 1'
#
loop_
_entity.id
_entity.type
_entity.pdbx_description
1 polymer ?
#
loop_
_entity_poly.entity_id
_entity_poly.type
_entity_poly.pdbx_seq_one_letter_code
_entity_poly.pdbx_strand_id
1 'polypeptide(L)'
;MNDIIKILEKEGPLTGKELYEKTGIDELRLWRYCYKANEITVKTFGKKYLRLDKKIEGYARLSPSIMREFLTYSVVGLNKDIAEIERKAEILHENVKLISKRKYELAYNTVSKIVDFLEDSESIKNNICFMIAGDVVYDMAHSELRPEASSGKLVRGSDLDIIVISRNLADGFLRGLDLAIYKEKGFLIKNPQYMEEIDYVIKDISKAYEQMEFNDFKSMVASKILHEGIFLYGNREIFDDVKKMLVEKNIPEKLSKLEDEAIAHSKAAFKYLLENENELLEEEFTKYFYTKEESEEIF
;
A
#
# COMPACT_ATOMS: atom_id res chain seq x y z
N MET A 1 -21.07 -24.46 -3.73
CA MET A 1 -20.40 -24.58 -2.41
C MET A 1 -19.63 -25.89 -2.30
N ASN A 2 -20.24 -27.07 -2.46
CA ASN A 2 -19.49 -28.34 -2.66
C ASN A 2 -18.47 -28.29 -3.81
N ASP A 3 -18.67 -27.39 -4.77
CA ASP A 3 -17.75 -27.21 -5.89
C ASP A 3 -16.43 -26.53 -5.49
N ILE A 4 -16.40 -25.73 -4.42
CA ILE A 4 -15.15 -25.13 -3.91
C ILE A 4 -14.24 -26.22 -3.36
N ILE A 5 -14.79 -27.13 -2.52
CA ILE A 5 -14.02 -28.27 -2.00
C ILE A 5 -13.49 -29.12 -3.15
N LYS A 6 -14.32 -29.46 -4.14
CA LYS A 6 -13.88 -30.23 -5.32
C LYS A 6 -12.76 -29.54 -6.11
N ILE A 7 -12.82 -28.22 -6.25
CA ILE A 7 -11.76 -27.45 -6.91
C ILE A 7 -10.46 -27.55 -6.10
N LEU A 8 -10.52 -27.35 -4.79
CA LEU A 8 -9.35 -27.46 -3.92
C LEU A 8 -8.80 -28.91 -3.87
N GLU A 9 -9.66 -29.93 -3.91
CA GLU A 9 -9.24 -31.33 -4.00
C GLU A 9 -8.47 -31.64 -5.29
N LYS A 10 -8.87 -31.00 -6.39
CA LYS A 10 -8.28 -31.23 -7.73
C LYS A 10 -7.02 -30.40 -7.96
N GLU A 11 -7.03 -29.13 -7.57
CA GLU A 11 -6.02 -28.14 -7.93
C GLU A 11 -5.03 -27.86 -6.78
N GLY A 12 -5.34 -28.31 -5.56
CA GLY A 12 -4.60 -27.98 -4.35
C GLY A 12 -4.91 -26.57 -3.82
N PRO A 13 -4.06 -26.02 -2.92
CA PRO A 13 -4.25 -24.69 -2.37
C PRO A 13 -4.19 -23.57 -3.42
N LEU A 14 -5.12 -22.64 -3.35
CA LEU A 14 -5.30 -21.50 -4.27
C LEU A 14 -5.31 -20.18 -3.51
N THR A 15 -4.94 -19.07 -4.13
CA THR A 15 -5.23 -17.76 -3.55
C THR A 15 -6.72 -17.47 -3.56
N GLY A 16 -7.18 -16.51 -2.75
CA GLY A 16 -8.58 -16.06 -2.81
C GLY A 16 -8.99 -15.62 -4.22
N LYS A 17 -8.09 -14.91 -4.93
CA LYS A 17 -8.29 -14.51 -6.32
C LYS A 17 -8.36 -15.69 -7.30
N GLU A 18 -7.41 -16.63 -7.24
CA GLU A 18 -7.44 -17.82 -8.11
C GLU A 18 -8.73 -18.63 -7.91
N LEU A 19 -9.21 -18.71 -6.66
CA LEU A 19 -10.45 -19.38 -6.34
C LEU A 19 -11.68 -18.60 -6.84
N TYR A 20 -11.68 -17.27 -6.72
CA TYR A 20 -12.69 -16.39 -7.29
C TYR A 20 -12.79 -16.58 -8.81
N GLU A 21 -11.67 -16.50 -9.53
CA GLU A 21 -11.63 -16.65 -10.99
C GLU A 21 -12.13 -18.02 -11.46
N LYS A 22 -11.85 -19.09 -10.71
CA LYS A 22 -12.31 -20.46 -11.05
C LYS A 22 -13.77 -20.70 -10.71
N THR A 23 -14.33 -20.00 -9.73
CA THR A 23 -15.69 -20.26 -9.24
C THR A 23 -16.72 -19.28 -9.78
N GLY A 24 -16.33 -18.04 -10.07
CA GLY A 24 -17.24 -16.94 -10.41
C GLY A 24 -18.22 -16.59 -9.30
N ILE A 25 -17.97 -17.03 -8.07
CA ILE A 25 -18.81 -16.72 -6.91
C ILE A 25 -18.46 -15.32 -6.42
N ASP A 26 -19.49 -14.51 -6.14
CA ASP A 26 -19.38 -13.22 -5.46
C ASP A 26 -18.36 -13.26 -4.30
N GLU A 27 -17.52 -12.23 -4.22
CA GLU A 27 -16.35 -12.14 -3.36
C GLU A 27 -16.71 -12.33 -1.87
N LEU A 28 -17.80 -11.71 -1.43
CA LEU A 28 -18.26 -11.82 -0.04
C LEU A 28 -18.81 -13.21 0.25
N ARG A 29 -19.58 -13.81 -0.68
CA ARG A 29 -20.08 -15.18 -0.53
C ARG A 29 -18.95 -16.20 -0.51
N LEU A 30 -17.95 -16.01 -1.37
CA LEU A 30 -16.77 -16.86 -1.42
C LEU A 30 -15.97 -16.76 -0.12
N TRP A 31 -15.65 -15.53 0.32
CA TRP A 31 -14.99 -15.27 1.58
C TRP A 31 -15.75 -15.90 2.76
N ARG A 32 -17.07 -15.67 2.87
CA ARG A 32 -17.92 -16.26 3.93
C ARG A 32 -17.83 -17.78 3.94
N TYR A 33 -17.90 -18.41 2.77
CA TYR A 33 -17.82 -19.86 2.67
C TYR A 33 -16.45 -20.38 3.16
N CYS A 34 -15.36 -19.78 2.69
CA CYS A 34 -14.01 -20.19 3.08
C CYS A 34 -13.74 -20.05 4.59
N TYR A 35 -14.32 -19.04 5.24
CA TYR A 35 -14.15 -18.83 6.69
C TYR A 35 -15.20 -19.54 7.57
N LYS A 36 -16.30 -20.06 7.00
CA LYS A 36 -17.32 -20.86 7.73
C LYS A 36 -17.14 -22.37 7.58
N ALA A 37 -16.57 -22.83 6.47
CA ALA A 37 -16.42 -24.26 6.21
C ALA A 37 -15.38 -24.87 7.15
N ASN A 38 -15.75 -25.96 7.83
CA ASN A 38 -14.86 -26.61 8.80
C ASN A 38 -13.70 -27.35 8.14
N GLU A 39 -13.82 -27.67 6.85
CA GLU A 39 -12.87 -28.42 6.04
C GLU A 39 -11.81 -27.53 5.38
N ILE A 40 -12.00 -26.21 5.39
CA ILE A 40 -11.17 -25.22 4.71
C ILE A 40 -10.31 -24.48 5.73
N THR A 41 -9.06 -24.27 5.35
CA THR A 41 -8.12 -23.39 6.04
C THR A 41 -7.78 -22.21 5.13
N VAL A 42 -7.81 -21.01 5.70
CA VAL A 42 -7.33 -19.78 5.05
C VAL A 42 -6.10 -19.28 5.78
N LYS A 43 -4.98 -19.12 5.06
CA LYS A 43 -3.71 -18.61 5.57
C LYS A 43 -3.40 -17.27 4.93
N THR A 44 -3.43 -16.21 5.72
CA THR A 44 -2.94 -14.89 5.31
C THR A 44 -1.41 -14.85 5.38
N PHE A 45 -0.78 -14.27 4.36
CA PHE A 45 0.68 -14.03 4.30
C PHE A 45 1.04 -12.55 4.16
N GLY A 46 0.07 -11.67 3.93
CA GLY A 46 0.26 -10.22 3.93
C GLY A 46 0.27 -9.62 5.35
N LYS A 47 0.64 -8.35 5.43
CA LYS A 47 0.62 -7.56 6.67
C LYS A 47 -0.45 -6.48 6.59
N LYS A 48 -1.18 -6.28 7.68
CA LYS A 48 -2.05 -5.10 7.84
C LYS A 48 -1.26 -3.91 8.36
N TYR A 49 -1.59 -2.73 7.86
CA TYR A 49 -1.05 -1.47 8.32
C TYR A 49 -2.14 -0.40 8.37
N LEU A 50 -1.94 0.62 9.22
CA LEU A 50 -2.86 1.75 9.33
C LEU A 50 -2.99 2.46 7.98
N ARG A 51 -4.21 2.84 7.59
CA ARG A 51 -4.50 3.76 6.49
C ARG A 51 -5.48 4.81 6.99
N LEU A 52 -5.28 6.06 6.57
CA LEU A 52 -6.14 7.16 6.97
C LEU A 52 -7.15 7.45 5.87
N ASP A 53 -8.43 7.46 6.21
CA ASP A 53 -9.53 7.64 5.27
C ASP A 53 -10.54 8.65 5.82
N LYS A 54 -10.77 9.75 5.10
CA LYS A 54 -11.65 10.83 5.52
C LYS A 54 -13.12 10.40 5.62
N LYS A 55 -13.50 9.30 4.97
CA LYS A 55 -14.87 8.76 4.96
C LYS A 55 -15.15 7.80 6.12
N ILE A 56 -14.11 7.35 6.82
CA ILE A 56 -14.25 6.47 7.99
C ILE A 56 -14.32 7.32 9.26
N GLU A 57 -15.25 6.97 10.14
CA GLU A 57 -15.34 7.57 11.48
C GLU A 57 -14.04 7.32 12.24
N GLY A 58 -13.48 8.36 12.87
CA GLY A 58 -12.16 8.30 13.51
C GLY A 58 -10.97 8.33 12.52
N TYR A 59 -11.24 8.41 11.21
CA TYR A 59 -10.26 8.50 10.13
C TYR A 59 -9.32 7.31 9.97
N ALA A 60 -9.44 6.25 10.76
CA ALA A 60 -8.48 5.16 10.82
C ALA A 60 -9.11 3.84 10.36
N ARG A 61 -8.40 3.14 9.47
CA ARG A 61 -8.72 1.77 9.06
C ARG A 61 -7.45 0.96 8.86
N LEU A 62 -7.58 -0.35 8.76
CA LEU A 62 -6.49 -1.20 8.27
C LEU A 62 -6.57 -1.36 6.75
N SER A 63 -5.40 -1.39 6.13
CA SER A 63 -5.19 -1.85 4.76
C SER A 63 -4.23 -3.05 4.79
N PRO A 64 -4.38 -4.06 3.91
CA PRO A 64 -5.48 -4.22 2.96
C PRO A 64 -6.85 -4.38 3.64
N SER A 65 -7.94 -3.98 2.96
CA SER A 65 -9.31 -4.31 3.38
C SER A 65 -9.52 -5.83 3.46
N ILE A 66 -10.63 -6.27 4.05
CA ILE A 66 -10.92 -7.71 4.18
C ILE A 66 -10.96 -8.39 2.81
N MET A 67 -11.56 -7.73 1.80
CA MET A 67 -11.61 -8.24 0.44
C MET A 67 -10.21 -8.31 -0.20
N ARG A 68 -9.42 -7.23 -0.14
CA ARG A 68 -8.06 -7.21 -0.70
C ARG A 68 -7.14 -8.22 0.00
N GLU A 69 -7.24 -8.35 1.32
CA GLU A 69 -6.52 -9.37 2.09
C GLU A 69 -6.86 -10.77 1.60
N PHE A 70 -8.14 -11.08 1.45
CA PHE A 70 -8.59 -12.39 1.01
C PHE A 70 -8.14 -12.71 -0.41
N LEU A 71 -8.37 -11.81 -1.36
CA LEU A 71 -8.08 -12.06 -2.76
C LEU A 71 -6.58 -12.10 -3.04
N THR A 72 -5.83 -11.12 -2.52
CA THR A 72 -4.43 -10.90 -2.89
C THR A 72 -3.44 -11.54 -1.92
N TYR A 73 -3.76 -11.58 -0.62
CA TYR A 73 -2.80 -11.91 0.43
C TYR A 73 -3.17 -13.14 1.27
N SER A 74 -4.04 -14.01 0.74
CA SER A 74 -4.41 -15.27 1.40
C SER A 74 -4.31 -16.48 0.48
N VAL A 75 -4.00 -17.62 1.10
CA VAL A 75 -4.05 -18.95 0.48
C VAL A 75 -5.16 -19.76 1.15
N VAL A 76 -6.05 -20.31 0.34
CA VAL A 76 -7.19 -21.13 0.70
C VAL A 76 -6.89 -22.58 0.30
N GLY A 77 -7.07 -23.52 1.23
CA GLY A 77 -6.89 -24.94 0.95
C GLY A 77 -7.69 -25.80 1.93
N LEU A 78 -7.61 -27.12 1.77
CA LEU A 78 -8.27 -28.06 2.68
C LEU A 78 -7.38 -28.32 3.91
N ASN A 79 -7.99 -28.66 5.04
CA ASN A 79 -7.25 -28.94 6.28
C ASN A 79 -6.25 -30.10 6.15
N LYS A 80 -6.46 -31.01 5.20
CA LYS A 80 -5.50 -32.10 4.92
C LYS A 80 -4.21 -31.61 4.24
N ASP A 81 -4.22 -30.41 3.66
CA ASP A 81 -3.15 -29.86 2.81
C ASP A 81 -2.39 -28.70 3.51
N ILE A 82 -2.40 -28.63 4.85
CA ILE A 82 -1.79 -27.53 5.63
C ILE A 82 -0.34 -27.24 5.22
N ALA A 83 0.48 -28.27 5.01
CA ALA A 83 1.88 -28.07 4.61
C ALA A 83 2.01 -27.40 3.23
N GLU A 84 1.13 -27.72 2.29
CA GLU A 84 1.12 -27.09 0.97
C GLU A 84 0.57 -25.66 1.02
N ILE A 85 -0.41 -25.40 1.91
CA ILE A 85 -0.91 -24.04 2.18
C ILE A 85 0.23 -23.16 2.70
N GLU A 86 0.97 -23.64 3.71
CA GLU A 86 2.11 -22.91 4.29
C GLU A 86 3.21 -22.67 3.26
N ARG A 87 3.59 -23.70 2.50
CA ARG A 87 4.61 -23.58 1.44
C ARG A 87 4.21 -22.58 0.37
N LYS A 88 2.96 -22.61 -0.10
CA LYS A 88 2.46 -21.64 -1.10
C LYS A 88 2.42 -20.22 -0.54
N ALA A 89 1.96 -20.06 0.70
CA ALA A 89 1.94 -18.77 1.38
C ALA A 89 3.34 -18.17 1.53
N GLU A 90 4.35 -18.97 1.88
CA GLU A 90 5.74 -18.53 1.97
C GLU A 90 6.30 -18.11 0.60
N ILE A 91 6.08 -18.90 -0.45
CA ILE A 91 6.50 -18.55 -1.82
C ILE A 91 5.88 -17.23 -2.27
N LEU A 92 4.58 -17.04 -2.02
CA LEU A 92 3.88 -15.81 -2.38
C LEU A 92 4.40 -14.62 -1.57
N HIS A 93 4.64 -14.78 -0.28
CA HIS A 93 5.23 -13.75 0.57
C HIS A 93 6.60 -13.29 0.04
N GLU A 94 7.50 -14.23 -0.25
CA GLU A 94 8.83 -13.90 -0.80
C GLU A 94 8.76 -13.23 -2.18
N ASN A 95 7.77 -13.59 -3.01
CA ASN A 95 7.53 -12.92 -4.28
C ASN A 95 7.10 -11.45 -4.10
N VAL A 96 6.20 -11.15 -3.15
CA VAL A 96 5.76 -9.78 -2.86
C VAL A 96 6.92 -8.94 -2.30
N LYS A 97 7.78 -9.51 -1.46
CA LYS A 97 9.02 -8.86 -1.01
C LYS A 97 9.96 -8.54 -2.17
N LEU A 98 10.13 -9.48 -3.09
CA LEU A 98 10.97 -9.28 -4.28
C LEU A 98 10.42 -8.16 -5.18
N ILE A 99 9.09 -8.07 -5.35
CA ILE A 99 8.44 -6.98 -6.08
C ILE A 99 8.70 -5.64 -5.38
N SER A 100 8.49 -5.57 -4.07
CA SER A 100 8.74 -4.37 -3.25
C SER A 100 10.19 -3.90 -3.37
N LYS A 101 11.15 -4.83 -3.28
CA LYS A 101 12.58 -4.55 -3.48
C LYS A 101 12.87 -3.98 -4.88
N ARG A 102 12.33 -4.58 -5.93
CA ARG A 102 12.51 -4.09 -7.32
C ARG A 102 11.93 -2.70 -7.52
N LYS A 103 10.77 -2.42 -6.93
CA LYS A 103 10.13 -1.09 -6.96
C LYS A 103 10.95 -0.06 -6.20
N TYR A 104 11.49 -0.41 -5.03
CA TYR A 104 12.45 0.42 -4.31
C TYR A 104 13.69 0.74 -5.16
N GLU A 105 14.31 -0.28 -5.76
CA GLU A 105 15.49 -0.11 -6.63
C GLU A 105 15.18 0.77 -7.85
N LEU A 106 14.00 0.61 -8.47
CA LEU A 106 13.55 1.47 -9.55
C LEU A 106 13.42 2.92 -9.08
N ALA A 107 12.71 3.16 -7.96
CA ALA A 107 12.55 4.50 -7.41
C ALA A 107 13.91 5.14 -7.10
N TYR A 108 14.82 4.39 -6.49
CA TYR A 108 16.19 4.84 -6.18
C TYR A 108 16.93 5.27 -7.45
N ASN A 109 17.00 4.38 -8.45
CA ASN A 109 17.71 4.63 -9.69
C ASN A 109 17.09 5.81 -10.47
N THR A 110 15.77 5.94 -10.41
CA THR A 110 15.04 7.04 -11.02
C THR A 110 15.41 8.37 -10.37
N VAL A 111 15.29 8.50 -9.04
CA VAL A 111 15.56 9.78 -8.37
C VAL A 111 17.04 10.15 -8.40
N SER A 112 17.95 9.17 -8.29
CA SER A 112 19.39 9.42 -8.37
C SER A 112 19.74 9.97 -9.76
N LYS A 113 19.24 9.31 -10.81
CA LYS A 113 19.42 9.75 -12.19
C LYS A 113 18.88 11.17 -12.40
N ILE A 114 17.66 11.46 -11.92
CA ILE A 114 17.08 12.80 -12.02
C ILE A 114 18.01 13.85 -11.43
N VAL A 115 18.47 13.65 -10.19
CA VAL A 115 19.35 14.61 -9.50
C VAL A 115 20.70 14.76 -10.19
N ASP A 116 21.29 13.67 -10.64
CA ASP A 116 22.62 13.68 -11.27
C ASP A 116 22.64 14.42 -12.62
N PHE A 117 21.48 14.56 -13.29
CA PHE A 117 21.33 15.32 -14.55
C PHE A 117 20.93 16.80 -14.36
N LEU A 118 20.65 17.24 -13.14
CA LEU A 118 20.35 18.65 -12.87
C LEU A 118 21.64 19.47 -12.72
N GLU A 119 21.58 20.74 -13.14
CA GLU A 119 22.64 21.71 -12.83
C GLU A 119 22.80 21.86 -11.32
N ASP A 120 24.04 22.00 -10.85
CA ASP A 120 24.41 22.04 -9.42
C ASP A 120 23.89 20.85 -8.59
N SER A 121 24.00 19.64 -9.14
CA SER A 121 23.57 18.38 -8.50
C SER A 121 24.10 18.19 -7.07
N GLU A 122 25.32 18.64 -6.75
CA GLU A 122 25.86 18.62 -5.39
C GLU A 122 25.07 19.51 -4.42
N SER A 123 24.73 20.73 -4.84
CA SER A 123 23.92 21.66 -4.04
C SER A 123 22.53 21.09 -3.80
N ILE A 124 21.92 20.53 -4.83
CA ILE A 124 20.62 19.86 -4.75
C ILE A 124 20.71 18.70 -3.76
N LYS A 125 21.67 17.78 -3.95
CA LYS A 125 21.85 16.59 -3.11
C LYS A 125 22.07 16.93 -1.63
N ASN A 126 22.79 18.02 -1.34
CA ASN A 126 23.03 18.47 0.03
C ASN A 126 21.81 19.16 0.68
N ASN A 127 20.83 19.61 -0.10
CA ASN A 127 19.70 20.40 0.40
C ASN A 127 18.34 19.69 0.21
N ILE A 128 18.31 18.45 -0.27
CA ILE A 128 17.09 17.65 -0.39
C ILE A 128 17.25 16.25 0.16
N CYS A 129 16.14 15.67 0.59
CA CYS A 129 16.00 14.26 0.97
C CYS A 129 14.80 13.66 0.24
N PHE A 130 15.02 12.54 -0.44
CA PHE A 130 13.96 11.68 -0.96
C PHE A 130 13.67 10.58 0.05
N MET A 131 12.38 10.33 0.23
CA MET A 131 11.84 9.20 0.98
C MET A 131 10.89 8.43 0.09
N ILE A 132 10.71 7.13 0.37
CA ILE A 132 9.68 6.29 -0.25
C ILE A 132 8.72 5.78 0.82
N ALA A 133 7.42 5.76 0.51
CA ALA A 133 6.35 5.30 1.39
C ALA A 133 5.46 4.24 0.69
N GLY A 134 4.26 4.03 1.22
CA GLY A 134 3.27 3.13 0.62
C GLY A 134 3.60 1.64 0.78
N ASP A 135 3.02 0.82 -0.10
CA ASP A 135 3.15 -0.65 -0.07
C ASP A 135 4.60 -1.14 -0.09
N VAL A 136 5.50 -0.38 -0.74
CA VAL A 136 6.93 -0.72 -0.83
C VAL A 136 7.59 -0.81 0.55
N VAL A 137 7.21 0.07 1.49
CA VAL A 137 7.76 0.07 2.85
C VAL A 137 7.28 -1.12 3.67
N TYR A 138 6.10 -1.65 3.34
CA TYR A 138 5.49 -2.76 4.06
C TYR A 138 5.85 -4.13 3.50
N ASP A 139 6.68 -4.20 2.47
CA ASP A 139 6.90 -5.41 1.67
C ASP A 139 5.59 -5.98 1.12
N MET A 140 4.68 -5.08 0.69
CA MET A 140 3.33 -5.43 0.25
C MET A 140 3.08 -5.07 -1.22
N ALA A 141 4.08 -4.59 -1.95
CA ALA A 141 3.87 -4.13 -3.32
C ALA A 141 3.57 -5.28 -4.28
N HIS A 142 2.64 -5.05 -5.21
CA HIS A 142 2.26 -6.03 -6.25
C HIS A 142 2.47 -5.47 -7.66
N SER A 143 2.38 -6.34 -8.67
CA SER A 143 2.59 -5.99 -10.09
C SER A 143 1.40 -6.33 -10.98
N GLU A 144 0.23 -6.56 -10.38
CA GLU A 144 -1.01 -6.81 -11.12
C GLU A 144 -1.37 -5.61 -11.98
N LEU A 145 -1.72 -5.83 -13.24
CA LEU A 145 -1.97 -4.74 -14.17
C LEU A 145 -3.29 -4.06 -13.84
N ARG A 146 -3.24 -2.75 -13.65
CA ARG A 146 -4.41 -1.90 -13.39
C ARG A 146 -4.40 -0.65 -14.27
N PRO A 147 -5.55 -0.08 -14.62
CA PRO A 147 -5.60 1.22 -15.27
C PRO A 147 -5.17 2.33 -14.30
N GLU A 148 -4.28 3.23 -14.73
CA GLU A 148 -3.98 4.48 -14.03
C GLU A 148 -5.13 5.48 -14.20
N ALA A 149 -5.57 6.12 -13.12
CA ALA A 149 -6.82 6.86 -13.05
C ALA A 149 -6.93 8.04 -14.06
N SER A 150 -5.81 8.73 -14.34
CA SER A 150 -5.81 9.93 -15.17
C SER A 150 -5.69 9.64 -16.67
N SER A 151 -4.95 8.58 -17.04
CA SER A 151 -4.62 8.26 -18.43
C SER A 151 -5.30 7.00 -18.96
N GLY A 152 -5.84 6.15 -18.09
CA GLY A 152 -6.41 4.84 -18.41
C GLY A 152 -5.37 3.82 -18.90
N LYS A 153 -4.08 4.15 -18.81
CA LYS A 153 -3.00 3.24 -19.24
C LYS A 153 -2.74 2.18 -18.19
N LEU A 154 -2.37 1.00 -18.65
CA LEU A 154 -2.01 -0.09 -17.75
C LEU A 154 -0.68 0.21 -17.05
N VAL A 155 -0.69 0.13 -15.73
CA VAL A 155 0.47 0.20 -14.83
C VAL A 155 0.52 -1.06 -13.96
N ARG A 156 1.71 -1.38 -13.44
CA ARG A 156 1.99 -2.58 -12.65
C ARG A 156 1.75 -2.32 -11.16
N GLY A 157 0.52 -2.56 -10.72
CA GLY A 157 0.16 -2.66 -9.32
C GLY A 157 0.46 -1.40 -8.52
N SER A 158 1.12 -1.56 -7.37
CA SER A 158 1.36 -0.50 -6.39
C SER A 158 2.22 0.65 -6.93
N ASP A 159 1.96 1.86 -6.47
CA ASP A 159 2.67 3.06 -6.90
C ASP A 159 4.04 3.23 -6.22
N LEU A 160 4.86 4.11 -6.79
CA LEU A 160 6.09 4.60 -6.19
C LEU A 160 5.80 5.92 -5.47
N ASP A 161 5.39 5.83 -4.20
CA ASP A 161 5.11 6.99 -3.34
C ASP A 161 6.40 7.69 -2.88
N ILE A 162 6.78 8.78 -3.56
CA ILE A 162 8.02 9.51 -3.31
C ILE A 162 7.76 10.85 -2.62
N ILE A 163 8.44 11.08 -1.51
CA ILE A 163 8.35 12.34 -0.75
C ILE A 163 9.69 13.04 -0.82
N VAL A 164 9.68 14.29 -1.26
CA VAL A 164 10.87 15.13 -1.34
C VAL A 164 10.78 16.22 -0.28
N ILE A 165 11.74 16.23 0.64
CA ILE A 165 11.93 17.27 1.64
C ILE A 165 13.11 18.14 1.25
N SER A 166 12.87 19.43 1.03
CA SER A 166 13.94 20.42 0.81
C SER A 166 14.26 21.21 2.06
N ARG A 167 15.49 21.72 2.16
CA ARG A 167 15.92 22.66 3.19
C ARG A 167 16.76 23.76 2.54
N ASN A 168 16.34 25.01 2.66
CA ASN A 168 17.08 26.18 2.17
C ASN A 168 17.43 26.15 0.68
N LEU A 169 16.62 25.47 -0.14
CA LEU A 169 16.83 25.39 -1.58
C LEU A 169 16.02 26.46 -2.30
N ALA A 170 16.61 27.18 -3.24
CA ALA A 170 15.92 28.23 -3.99
C ALA A 170 14.83 27.65 -4.91
N ASP A 171 13.72 28.38 -5.07
CA ASP A 171 12.55 27.95 -5.86
C ASP A 171 12.89 27.55 -7.30
N GLY A 172 13.92 28.15 -7.90
CA GLY A 172 14.37 27.80 -9.24
C GLY A 172 14.79 26.32 -9.36
N PHE A 173 15.55 25.83 -8.37
CA PHE A 173 15.97 24.43 -8.31
C PHE A 173 14.79 23.50 -8.02
N LEU A 174 13.88 23.90 -7.13
CA LEU A 174 12.68 23.10 -6.83
C LEU A 174 11.79 22.94 -8.06
N ARG A 175 11.58 24.01 -8.85
CA ARG A 175 10.84 23.92 -10.12
C ARG A 175 11.55 23.05 -11.16
N GLY A 176 12.88 23.11 -11.22
CA GLY A 176 13.67 22.25 -12.10
C GLY A 176 13.51 20.77 -11.74
N LEU A 177 13.58 20.45 -10.45
CA LEU A 177 13.38 19.11 -9.93
C LEU A 177 11.95 18.60 -10.17
N ASP A 178 10.94 19.41 -9.85
CA ASP A 178 9.53 19.11 -10.09
C ASP A 178 9.27 18.74 -11.56
N LEU A 179 9.75 19.57 -12.49
CA LEU A 179 9.63 19.32 -13.92
C LEU A 179 10.34 18.02 -14.35
N ALA A 180 11.50 17.71 -13.76
CA ALA A 180 12.25 16.51 -14.07
C ALA A 180 11.54 15.25 -13.57
N ILE A 181 11.02 15.24 -12.33
CA ILE A 181 10.22 14.14 -11.79
C ILE A 181 8.94 13.96 -12.61
N TYR A 182 8.25 15.05 -12.97
CA TYR A 182 7.04 14.99 -13.80
C TYR A 182 7.30 14.35 -15.17
N LYS A 183 8.41 14.70 -15.83
CA LYS A 183 8.81 14.07 -17.10
C LYS A 183 9.09 12.58 -16.94
N GLU A 184 9.78 12.20 -15.87
CA GLU A 184 10.12 10.80 -15.61
C GLU A 184 8.87 9.97 -15.24
N LYS A 185 7.92 10.52 -14.46
CA LYS A 185 6.58 9.92 -14.25
C LYS A 185 5.94 9.59 -15.59
N GLY A 186 5.92 10.56 -16.51
CA GLY A 186 5.38 10.37 -17.85
C GLY A 186 6.12 9.33 -18.69
N PHE A 187 7.43 9.15 -18.49
CA PHE A 187 8.22 8.12 -19.16
C PHE A 187 7.93 6.72 -18.62
N LEU A 188 7.92 6.53 -17.31
CA LEU A 188 7.69 5.23 -16.68
C LEU A 188 6.30 4.66 -16.99
N ILE A 189 5.26 5.49 -16.98
CA ILE A 189 3.89 5.08 -17.33
C ILE A 189 3.80 4.65 -18.80
N LYS A 190 4.51 5.33 -19.71
CA LYS A 190 4.38 5.10 -21.17
C LYS A 190 5.29 3.99 -21.68
N ASN A 191 6.38 3.69 -20.98
CA ASN A 191 7.37 2.73 -21.44
C ASN A 191 6.92 1.30 -21.09
N PRO A 192 6.70 0.41 -22.09
CA PRO A 192 6.22 -0.96 -21.87
C PRO A 192 7.13 -1.83 -20.98
N GLN A 193 8.41 -1.47 -20.82
CA GLN A 193 9.34 -2.20 -19.96
C GLN A 193 9.06 -1.94 -18.47
N TYR A 194 8.68 -0.70 -18.15
CA TYR A 194 8.37 -0.27 -16.79
C TYR A 194 6.88 -0.44 -16.52
N MET A 195 6.03 0.40 -17.13
CA MET A 195 4.60 0.53 -16.81
C MET A 195 4.41 0.79 -15.31
N GLU A 196 5.14 1.76 -14.77
CA GLU A 196 5.16 2.08 -13.34
C GLU A 196 4.67 3.51 -13.13
N GLU A 197 3.94 3.73 -12.04
CA GLU A 197 3.44 5.04 -11.64
C GLU A 197 4.28 5.60 -10.49
N ILE A 198 4.69 6.87 -10.62
CA ILE A 198 5.26 7.66 -9.53
C ILE A 198 4.18 8.60 -9.01
N ASP A 199 3.93 8.55 -7.72
CA ASP A 199 3.19 9.58 -7.01
C ASP A 199 4.13 10.32 -6.09
N TYR A 200 4.20 11.65 -6.23
CA TYR A 200 5.19 12.43 -5.52
C TYR A 200 4.67 13.73 -4.96
N VAL A 201 5.33 14.17 -3.89
CA VAL A 201 5.13 15.49 -3.30
C VAL A 201 6.48 16.12 -2.96
N ILE A 202 6.64 17.40 -3.29
CA ILE A 202 7.80 18.21 -2.89
C ILE A 202 7.34 19.22 -1.86
N LYS A 203 8.05 19.30 -0.72
CA LYS A 203 7.75 20.27 0.33
C LYS A 203 9.02 20.75 1.03
N ASP A 204 8.98 21.98 1.52
CA ASP A 204 10.02 22.49 2.41
C ASP A 204 9.91 21.83 3.80
N ILE A 205 11.05 21.72 4.47
CA ILE A 205 11.13 21.14 5.80
C ILE A 205 10.27 21.90 6.83
N SER A 206 10.16 23.22 6.70
CA SER A 206 9.26 24.02 7.56
C SER A 206 7.81 23.58 7.39
N LYS A 207 7.37 23.27 6.17
CA LYS A 207 6.04 22.76 5.90
C LYS A 207 5.84 21.35 6.46
N ALA A 208 6.87 20.52 6.39
CA ALA A 208 6.84 19.19 7.01
C ALA A 208 6.63 19.32 8.52
N TYR A 209 7.35 20.21 9.19
CA TYR A 209 7.20 20.46 10.63
C TYR A 209 5.82 21.03 11.00
N GLU A 210 5.27 21.95 10.21
CA GLU A 210 3.90 22.44 10.41
C GLU A 210 2.87 21.30 10.34
N GLN A 211 3.03 20.36 9.41
CA GLN A 211 2.13 19.21 9.27
C GLN A 211 2.24 18.23 10.45
N MET A 212 3.35 18.24 11.19
CA MET A 212 3.52 17.42 12.40
C MET A 212 2.73 17.94 13.60
N GLU A 213 2.07 19.10 13.49
CA GLU A 213 1.09 19.52 14.50
C GLU A 213 -0.12 18.56 14.55
N PHE A 214 -0.39 17.82 13.46
CA PHE A 214 -1.40 16.76 13.42
C PHE A 214 -2.84 17.27 13.70
N ASN A 215 -3.14 18.52 13.32
CA ASN A 215 -4.39 19.20 13.67
C ASN A 215 -5.56 18.94 12.71
N ASP A 216 -5.27 18.53 11.49
CA ASP A 216 -6.27 18.24 10.47
C ASP A 216 -5.92 16.96 9.70
N PHE A 217 -6.89 16.44 8.96
CA PHE A 217 -6.73 15.19 8.21
C PHE A 217 -5.52 15.21 7.25
N LYS A 218 -5.25 16.34 6.58
CA LYS A 218 -4.10 16.45 5.66
C LYS A 218 -2.77 16.35 6.41
N SER A 219 -2.70 16.98 7.58
CA SER A 219 -1.55 16.96 8.49
C SER A 219 -1.34 15.58 9.09
N MET A 220 -2.44 14.86 9.40
CA MET A 220 -2.38 13.46 9.84
C MET A 220 -1.79 12.55 8.76
N VAL A 221 -2.30 12.64 7.52
CA VAL A 221 -1.79 11.88 6.37
C VAL A 221 -0.31 12.19 6.11
N ALA A 222 0.05 13.47 6.07
CA ALA A 222 1.43 13.87 5.86
C ALA A 222 2.36 13.35 6.98
N SER A 223 1.95 13.46 8.25
CA SER A 223 2.73 12.96 9.38
C SER A 223 2.91 11.45 9.35
N LYS A 224 1.85 10.71 8.98
CA LYS A 224 1.90 9.25 8.80
C LYS A 224 2.90 8.86 7.70
N ILE A 225 2.78 9.47 6.53
CA ILE A 225 3.68 9.20 5.39
C ILE A 225 5.14 9.50 5.78
N LEU A 226 5.40 10.60 6.50
CA LEU A 226 6.75 10.92 6.98
C LEU A 226 7.24 9.95 8.05
N HIS A 227 6.35 9.45 8.91
CA HIS A 227 6.67 8.46 9.95
C HIS A 227 7.06 7.10 9.35
N GLU A 228 6.30 6.63 8.37
CA GLU A 228 6.51 5.34 7.73
C GLU A 228 7.62 5.39 6.68
N GLY A 229 7.74 6.51 5.97
CA GLY A 229 8.62 6.64 4.82
C GLY A 229 10.08 6.34 5.16
N ILE A 230 10.74 5.55 4.32
CA ILE A 230 12.16 5.19 4.49
C ILE A 230 13.04 6.06 3.60
N PHE A 231 14.29 6.24 4.00
CA PHE A 231 15.26 7.02 3.23
C PHE A 231 15.47 6.40 1.85
N LEU A 232 15.44 7.22 0.80
CA LEU A 232 15.68 6.80 -0.57
C LEU A 232 16.99 7.39 -1.12
N TYR A 233 17.13 8.71 -1.15
CA TYR A 233 18.30 9.40 -1.74
C TYR A 233 18.48 10.82 -1.17
N GLY A 234 19.66 11.42 -1.38
CA GLY A 234 19.95 12.81 -0.99
C GLY A 234 20.65 12.94 0.38
N ASN A 235 20.37 14.03 1.07
CA ASN A 235 20.97 14.36 2.37
C ASN A 235 20.30 13.55 3.50
N ARG A 236 21.11 12.72 4.16
CA ARG A 236 20.69 11.87 5.28
C ARG A 236 20.38 12.65 6.56
N GLU A 237 21.06 13.77 6.81
CA GLU A 237 20.79 14.62 7.98
C GLU A 237 19.37 15.22 7.92
N ILE A 238 18.89 15.59 6.73
CA ILE A 238 17.51 16.07 6.56
C ILE A 238 16.51 14.97 6.95
N PHE A 239 16.76 13.73 6.53
CA PHE A 239 15.92 12.58 6.90
C PHE A 239 15.92 12.37 8.41
N ASP A 240 17.10 12.32 9.03
CA ASP A 240 17.25 12.06 10.45
C ASP A 240 16.59 13.17 11.29
N ASP A 241 16.70 14.44 10.87
CA ASP A 241 16.02 15.58 11.50
C ASP A 241 14.49 15.49 11.38
N VAL A 242 13.96 15.04 10.24
CA VAL A 242 12.52 14.79 10.07
C VAL A 242 12.06 13.68 11.01
N LYS A 243 12.80 12.56 11.07
CA LYS A 243 12.47 11.44 11.98
C LYS A 243 12.53 11.84 13.45
N LYS A 244 13.53 12.64 13.83
CA LYS A 244 13.65 13.19 15.18
C LYS A 244 12.47 14.09 15.55
N MET A 245 12.11 15.03 14.67
CA MET A 245 10.99 15.95 14.92
C MET A 245 9.65 15.20 15.08
N LEU A 246 9.42 14.13 14.30
CA LEU A 246 8.22 13.30 14.47
C LEU A 246 8.11 12.71 15.87
N VAL A 247 9.22 12.26 16.45
CA VAL A 247 9.29 11.76 17.83
C VAL A 247 9.06 12.88 18.83
N GLU A 248 9.70 14.05 18.65
CA GLU A 248 9.51 15.22 19.52
C GLU A 248 8.05 15.71 19.52
N LYS A 249 7.34 15.55 18.40
CA LYS A 249 5.91 15.88 18.24
C LYS A 249 4.96 14.74 18.64
N ASN A 250 5.50 13.64 19.15
CA ASN A 250 4.74 12.48 19.65
C ASN A 250 3.80 11.90 18.56
N ILE A 251 4.24 11.93 17.30
CA ILE A 251 3.50 11.37 16.16
C ILE A 251 3.37 9.84 16.25
N PRO A 252 4.42 9.06 16.59
CA PRO A 252 4.31 7.60 16.68
C PRO A 252 3.18 7.15 17.62
N GLU A 253 3.04 7.78 18.78
CA GLU A 253 2.02 7.45 19.77
C GLU A 253 0.61 7.88 19.31
N LYS A 254 0.50 9.01 18.59
CA LYS A 254 -0.77 9.43 17.98
C LYS A 254 -1.23 8.41 16.93
N LEU A 255 -0.31 7.93 16.10
CA LEU A 255 -0.59 6.90 15.09
C LEU A 255 -0.92 5.54 15.72
N SER A 256 -0.20 5.13 16.75
CA SER A 256 -0.46 3.87 17.47
C SER A 256 -1.89 3.81 18.02
N LYS A 257 -2.41 4.92 18.56
CA LYS A 257 -3.80 4.98 19.05
C LYS A 257 -4.82 4.78 17.92
N LEU A 258 -4.59 5.43 16.78
CA LEU A 258 -5.44 5.26 15.59
C LEU A 258 -5.37 3.83 15.05
N GLU A 259 -4.19 3.20 15.11
CA GLU A 259 -4.01 1.81 14.72
C GLU A 259 -4.76 0.85 15.66
N ASP A 260 -4.72 1.06 16.98
CA ASP A 260 -5.47 0.27 17.95
C ASP A 260 -6.99 0.35 17.70
N GLU A 261 -7.50 1.55 17.42
CA GLU A 261 -8.89 1.78 17.03
C GLU A 261 -9.23 1.04 15.72
N ALA A 262 -8.38 1.16 14.70
CA ALA A 262 -8.55 0.47 13.43
C ALA A 262 -8.55 -1.06 13.57
N ILE A 263 -7.71 -1.62 14.46
CA ILE A 263 -7.68 -3.05 14.78
C ILE A 263 -9.00 -3.50 15.42
N ALA A 264 -9.51 -2.73 16.39
CA ALA A 264 -10.78 -3.03 17.04
C ALA A 264 -11.94 -3.02 16.02
N HIS A 265 -11.99 -1.99 15.16
CA HIS A 265 -12.98 -1.88 14.09
C HIS A 265 -12.88 -3.02 13.07
N SER A 266 -11.66 -3.39 12.66
CA SER A 266 -11.44 -4.49 11.71
C SER A 266 -11.94 -5.83 12.27
N LYS A 267 -11.70 -6.11 13.56
CA LYS A 267 -12.22 -7.33 14.21
C LYS A 267 -13.74 -7.35 14.28
N ALA A 268 -14.36 -6.21 14.63
CA ALA A 268 -15.81 -6.09 14.67
C ALA A 268 -16.44 -6.27 13.28
N ALA A 269 -15.84 -5.64 12.25
CA ALA A 269 -16.27 -5.78 10.85
C ALA A 269 -16.17 -7.23 10.38
N PHE A 270 -15.04 -7.90 10.64
CA PHE A 270 -14.85 -9.31 10.27
C PHE A 270 -15.95 -10.20 10.89
N LYS A 271 -16.20 -10.05 12.19
CA LYS A 271 -17.25 -10.80 12.89
C LYS A 271 -18.64 -10.52 12.30
N TYR A 272 -18.98 -9.24 12.13
CA TYR A 272 -20.26 -8.82 11.55
C TYR A 272 -20.49 -9.41 10.16
N LEU A 273 -19.50 -9.33 9.28
CA LEU A 273 -19.58 -9.85 7.92
C LEU A 273 -19.74 -11.37 7.89
N LEU A 274 -19.11 -12.08 8.82
CA LEU A 274 -19.19 -13.54 8.90
C LEU A 274 -20.56 -13.99 9.46
N GLU A 275 -21.07 -13.34 10.50
CA GLU A 275 -22.33 -13.72 11.16
C GLU A 275 -23.58 -13.25 10.39
N ASN A 276 -23.51 -12.11 9.71
CA ASN A 276 -24.64 -11.59 8.94
C ASN A 276 -24.87 -12.46 7.69
N GLU A 277 -26.07 -13.01 7.53
CA GLU A 277 -26.43 -13.84 6.37
C GLU A 277 -27.19 -13.06 5.30
N ASN A 278 -27.57 -11.82 5.59
CA ASN A 278 -28.27 -10.95 4.65
C ASN A 278 -27.32 -10.40 3.59
N GLU A 279 -27.91 -9.96 2.48
CA GLU A 279 -27.22 -9.10 1.52
C GLU A 279 -26.91 -7.74 2.18
N LEU A 280 -25.68 -7.28 2.01
CA LEU A 280 -25.25 -5.99 2.54
C LEU A 280 -25.71 -4.87 1.63
N LEU A 281 -26.06 -3.73 2.23
CA LEU A 281 -26.20 -2.49 1.47
C LEU A 281 -24.83 -2.06 0.92
N GLU A 282 -24.80 -1.36 -0.21
CA GLU A 282 -23.53 -0.89 -0.85
C GLU A 282 -22.66 -0.09 0.13
N GLU A 283 -23.29 0.72 0.98
CA GLU A 283 -22.61 1.50 2.01
C GLU A 283 -21.93 0.61 3.06
N GLU A 284 -22.57 -0.49 3.47
CA GLU A 284 -21.99 -1.44 4.42
C GLU A 284 -20.87 -2.26 3.79
N PHE A 285 -21.03 -2.64 2.52
CA PHE A 285 -20.00 -3.33 1.75
C PHE A 285 -18.74 -2.47 1.64
N THR A 286 -18.89 -1.20 1.27
CA THR A 286 -17.81 -0.20 1.15
C THR A 286 -17.25 0.27 2.51
N LYS A 287 -17.96 0.00 3.61
CA LYS A 287 -17.48 0.34 4.96
C LYS A 287 -16.68 -0.80 5.57
N TYR A 288 -17.17 -2.03 5.42
CA TYR A 288 -16.68 -3.16 6.21
C TYR A 288 -15.84 -4.16 5.42
N PHE A 289 -16.14 -4.39 4.15
CA PHE A 289 -15.50 -5.44 3.37
C PHE A 289 -14.45 -4.90 2.41
N TYR A 290 -14.71 -3.73 1.82
CA TYR A 290 -13.96 -3.16 0.72
C TYR A 290 -13.92 -1.63 0.82
N THR A 291 -12.98 -0.94 0.15
CA THR A 291 -12.95 0.54 0.11
C THR A 291 -12.71 1.07 -1.31
N LYS A 292 -13.36 2.19 -1.68
CA LYS A 292 -13.21 2.79 -3.03
C LYS A 292 -11.78 3.18 -3.41
N GLU A 293 -10.90 3.41 -2.44
CA GLU A 293 -9.49 3.66 -2.73
C GLU A 293 -8.76 2.39 -3.18
N GLU A 294 -9.23 1.21 -2.75
CA GLU A 294 -8.62 -0.08 -3.10
C GLU A 294 -9.28 -0.73 -4.33
N SER A 295 -10.29 -0.13 -5.01
CA SER A 295 -10.82 -0.72 -6.27
C SER A 295 -9.74 -0.91 -7.28
N GLU A 296 -8.82 0.06 -7.33
CA GLU A 296 -7.80 0.07 -8.35
C GLU A 296 -6.72 -0.98 -8.07
N GLU A 297 -6.65 -1.49 -6.85
CA GLU A 297 -5.62 -2.43 -6.39
C GLU A 297 -6.11 -3.89 -6.43
N ILE A 298 -7.37 -4.14 -6.82
CA ILE A 298 -7.99 -5.46 -6.87
C ILE A 298 -8.30 -5.79 -8.34
N PHE A 299 -7.31 -6.32 -9.08
CA PHE A 299 -7.48 -6.76 -10.47
C PHE A 299 -6.64 -7.97 -10.80
#